data_AF-V9G7X3-F1
#
_entry.id   AF-V9G7X3-F1
#
_cell.length_a   1.000
_cell.length_b   1.000
_cell.length_c   1.000
_cell.angle_alpha   90.00
_cell.angle_beta   90.00
_cell.angle_gamma   90.00
#
_symmetry.space_group_name_H-M   'P 1'
#
loop_
_entity.id
_entity.type
_entity.pdbx_description
1 polymer ?
#
loop_
_entity_poly.entity_id
_entity_poly.type
_entity_poly.pdbx_seq_one_letter_code
_entity_poly.pdbx_strand_id
1 'polypeptide(L)'
;MKNRIHQVISAMLAAALLIPSGLGAWNVSADAQGEDHTETIYHETFADGQGKAVQAGSPTLTLVSNKIFDGNEDGHALYISDRTNDWDGIDFKFVDTGLVNGDTYTVTASVYVDANVDVPSGAQAQLQTVEGYDWEIKGDFKAGSATLLSKELTVDRSKNIAIRVKSESKGKTVPFYVGDMRITKKTSSGGSEEEQPRDPALPFATIDFEDQSTGGFEGRAGTETLTVTNEANRTPGGSHALKVEGRTTSWHGPSLRVEKYVDKGSEYKVSAWVKLIEPTSSQLQLSTQVGSGSSANYVALAPKTISTSDGWVQFEGTYRYNSVGDEYLTIYIESSNNATASFYIDDISFEKTSAGPIEIEKDLIPIKQAYQDDFLIGNAITAEDLEGVRLELLSMHHNVATAGNAMKPDAMQPTKGNFTFAAADAMVDKVLDEGMQMHGHVLVWHQQSPVWMNTTQDGQGNTVPLSRDEALANLRTHIRTVMEHFGRQGDLLGRGQ
;
A
#
# COMPACT_ATOMS: atom_id res chain seq x y z
N MET A 1 68.57 0.29 19.20
CA MET A 1 69.06 -0.90 19.93
C MET A 1 68.25 -2.12 19.47
N LYS A 2 68.71 -3.34 19.84
CA LYS A 2 67.92 -4.60 20.04
C LYS A 2 66.44 -4.34 20.38
N ASN A 3 65.43 -5.19 20.13
CA ASN A 3 65.23 -6.56 19.56
C ASN A 3 63.70 -6.85 19.71
N ARG A 4 62.99 -7.79 19.08
CA ARG A 4 63.18 -8.78 17.98
C ARG A 4 61.81 -9.46 17.72
N ILE A 5 61.72 -10.36 16.71
CA ILE A 5 60.71 -11.46 16.58
C ILE A 5 59.27 -10.98 16.21
N HIS A 6 58.48 -11.60 15.31
CA HIS A 6 58.59 -12.90 14.60
C HIS A 6 58.58 -12.76 13.06
N GLN A 7 59.36 -13.62 12.38
CA GLN A 7 59.03 -14.24 11.08
C GLN A 7 58.54 -15.68 11.41
N VAL A 8 57.93 -16.50 10.55
CA VAL A 8 57.57 -16.45 9.11
C VAL A 8 56.09 -16.96 8.99
N ILE A 9 55.45 -17.45 7.91
CA ILE A 9 55.82 -17.98 6.57
C ILE A 9 54.77 -17.51 5.54
N SER A 10 55.14 -17.34 4.27
CA SER A 10 54.21 -17.36 3.13
C SER A 10 54.70 -18.33 2.06
N ALA A 11 54.27 -19.59 2.13
CA ALA A 11 54.50 -20.62 1.11
C ALA A 11 53.73 -21.90 1.45
N MET A 12 52.73 -22.27 0.65
CA MET A 12 52.39 -23.65 0.20
C MET A 12 51.01 -23.66 -0.50
N LEU A 13 50.97 -23.07 -1.70
CA LEU A 13 50.00 -23.48 -2.70
C LEU A 13 50.48 -24.78 -3.37
N ALA A 14 49.55 -25.60 -3.86
CA ALA A 14 49.79 -26.77 -4.74
C ALA A 14 50.66 -27.93 -4.19
N ALA A 15 50.13 -28.72 -3.25
CA ALA A 15 50.62 -30.09 -2.97
C ALA A 15 49.58 -31.02 -2.27
N ALA A 16 48.32 -31.08 -2.74
CA ALA A 16 47.32 -32.01 -2.18
C ALA A 16 46.22 -32.39 -3.20
N LEU A 17 46.56 -33.23 -4.17
CA LEU A 17 45.60 -33.88 -5.09
C LEU A 17 45.88 -35.39 -5.07
N LEU A 18 44.82 -36.20 -5.22
CA LEU A 18 44.78 -37.69 -5.18
C LEU A 18 44.66 -38.33 -3.78
N ILE A 19 44.21 -39.60 -3.79
CA ILE A 19 43.84 -40.50 -2.66
C ILE A 19 42.38 -40.29 -2.20
N PRO A 20 41.56 -41.37 -2.02
CA PRO A 20 40.35 -41.46 -2.84
C PRO A 20 39.00 -41.55 -2.09
N SER A 21 37.92 -41.62 -2.88
CA SER A 21 36.52 -41.72 -2.46
C SER A 21 36.16 -43.02 -1.70
N GLY A 22 35.48 -42.90 -0.56
CA GLY A 22 34.70 -43.99 0.02
C GLY A 22 34.32 -43.81 1.50
N LEU A 23 33.01 -43.91 1.79
CA LEU A 23 32.39 -44.12 3.11
C LEU A 23 32.53 -42.99 4.16
N GLY A 24 31.40 -42.39 4.56
CA GLY A 24 31.34 -41.48 5.71
C GLY A 24 30.49 -40.23 5.54
N ALA A 25 29.26 -40.34 5.02
CA ALA A 25 28.33 -39.21 5.00
C ALA A 25 27.80 -38.94 6.43
N TRP A 26 28.31 -37.88 7.07
CA TRP A 26 27.73 -37.34 8.30
C TRP A 26 26.64 -36.34 7.89
N ASN A 27 25.37 -36.64 8.19
CA ASN A 27 24.28 -35.69 8.02
C ASN A 27 24.44 -34.57 9.05
N VAL A 28 24.82 -33.38 8.60
CA VAL A 28 24.61 -32.14 9.35
C VAL A 28 23.28 -31.56 8.86
N SER A 29 22.22 -31.68 9.67
CA SER A 29 21.02 -30.85 9.45
C SER A 29 21.38 -29.44 9.87
N ALA A 30 21.44 -28.53 8.89
CA ALA A 30 21.50 -27.10 9.16
C ALA A 30 20.07 -26.62 9.46
N ASP A 31 19.61 -26.88 10.69
CA ASP A 31 18.37 -26.31 11.22
C ASP A 31 18.58 -24.80 11.48
N ALA A 32 18.64 -24.03 10.40
CA ALA A 32 18.67 -22.58 10.41
C ALA A 32 17.27 -22.06 10.75
N GLN A 33 16.95 -22.01 12.04
CA GLN A 33 15.80 -21.24 12.52
C GLN A 33 16.05 -19.76 12.21
N GLY A 34 15.18 -19.16 11.39
CA GLY A 34 15.21 -17.73 11.15
C GLY A 34 14.82 -16.97 12.41
N GLU A 35 15.60 -15.96 12.78
CA GLU A 35 15.22 -15.04 13.84
C GLU A 35 14.21 -14.03 13.28
N ASP A 36 13.05 -13.89 13.93
CA ASP A 36 12.03 -12.88 13.61
C ASP A 36 12.63 -11.47 13.85
N HIS A 37 13.16 -10.84 12.80
CA HIS A 37 13.60 -9.45 12.89
C HIS A 37 12.39 -8.52 13.13
N THR A 38 12.52 -7.66 14.13
CA THR A 38 11.47 -6.71 14.54
C THR A 38 12.03 -5.29 14.63
N GLU A 39 11.34 -4.37 13.96
CA GLU A 39 11.59 -2.93 14.05
C GLU A 39 10.83 -2.35 15.24
N THR A 40 11.46 -1.43 15.96
CA THR A 40 10.81 -0.67 17.03
C THR A 40 10.24 0.64 16.46
N ILE A 41 8.92 0.67 16.29
CA ILE A 41 8.18 1.80 15.71
C ILE A 41 7.96 2.89 16.76
N TYR A 42 7.69 2.47 18.00
CA TYR A 42 7.65 3.36 19.16
C TYR A 42 8.15 2.62 20.40
N HIS A 43 8.93 3.29 21.23
CA HIS A 43 9.39 2.78 22.52
C HIS A 43 9.49 3.94 23.52
N GLU A 44 9.02 3.69 24.74
CA GLU A 44 8.98 4.63 25.85
C GLU A 44 9.41 3.90 27.14
N THR A 45 10.39 4.46 27.85
CA THR A 45 10.73 4.08 29.24
C THR A 45 10.53 5.23 30.23
N PHE A 46 10.05 6.38 29.75
CA PHE A 46 9.86 7.61 30.52
C PHE A 46 11.16 8.24 31.10
N ALA A 47 12.34 7.77 30.69
CA ALA A 47 13.62 8.31 31.13
C ALA A 47 13.83 9.79 30.75
N ASP A 48 13.42 10.18 29.54
CA ASP A 48 13.51 11.56 29.03
C ASP A 48 12.24 12.41 29.26
N GLY A 49 11.21 11.86 29.93
CA GLY A 49 9.98 12.58 30.26
C GLY A 49 8.72 11.75 30.08
N GLN A 50 7.56 12.39 29.88
CA GLN A 50 6.28 11.68 29.64
C GLN A 50 6.11 11.21 28.18
N GLY A 51 7.00 11.64 27.27
CA GLY A 51 7.00 11.21 25.88
C GLY A 51 5.69 11.50 25.13
N LYS A 52 5.09 10.47 24.53
CA LYS A 52 3.81 10.56 23.81
C LYS A 52 2.58 10.20 24.66
N ALA A 53 2.76 9.79 25.92
CA ALA A 53 1.65 9.38 26.79
C ALA A 53 0.73 10.56 27.12
N VAL A 54 -0.54 10.49 26.73
CA VAL A 54 -1.56 11.50 27.02
C VAL A 54 -2.41 11.03 28.20
N GLN A 55 -2.80 11.95 29.10
CA GLN A 55 -3.69 11.64 30.22
C GLN A 55 -5.08 11.20 29.73
N ALA A 56 -5.52 10.01 30.16
CA ALA A 56 -6.87 9.52 29.92
C ALA A 56 -7.70 9.58 31.22
N GLY A 57 -8.87 10.19 31.18
CA GLY A 57 -9.68 10.43 32.38
C GLY A 57 -9.09 11.53 33.27
N SER A 58 -9.08 11.33 34.59
CA SER A 58 -8.51 12.31 35.54
C SER A 58 -7.53 11.75 36.60
N PRO A 59 -6.60 10.81 36.26
CA PRO A 59 -5.56 10.38 37.20
C PRO A 59 -4.46 11.44 37.37
N THR A 60 -3.74 11.42 38.48
CA THR A 60 -2.45 12.10 38.58
C THR A 60 -1.39 11.29 37.83
N LEU A 61 -0.62 11.95 36.97
CA LEU A 61 0.54 11.35 36.30
C LEU A 61 1.82 11.91 36.93
N THR A 62 2.72 11.02 37.36
CA THR A 62 3.99 11.40 38.02
C THR A 62 5.15 10.59 37.45
N LEU A 63 6.16 11.27 36.92
CA LEU A 63 7.40 10.63 36.50
C LEU A 63 8.23 10.21 37.73
N VAL A 64 8.76 8.98 37.71
CA VAL A 64 9.69 8.46 38.72
C VAL A 64 10.94 7.89 38.04
N SER A 65 12.09 7.94 38.73
CA SER A 65 13.42 7.58 38.19
C SER A 65 14.22 6.64 39.08
N ASN A 66 13.54 5.96 40.02
CA ASN A 66 14.14 5.06 41.01
C ASN A 66 13.23 3.84 41.29
N LYS A 67 12.44 3.42 40.28
CA LYS A 67 11.39 2.39 40.40
C LYS A 67 11.67 1.19 39.48
N ILE A 68 12.63 0.37 39.88
CA ILE A 68 13.01 -0.85 39.16
C ILE A 68 12.00 -1.98 39.44
N PHE A 69 11.60 -2.69 38.40
CA PHE A 69 10.82 -3.94 38.43
C PHE A 69 11.05 -4.72 37.11
N ASP A 70 10.60 -5.97 37.04
CA ASP A 70 10.79 -6.83 35.86
C ASP A 70 10.15 -6.19 34.60
N GLY A 71 10.92 -6.02 33.53
CA GLY A 71 10.52 -5.26 32.34
C GLY A 71 10.56 -3.75 32.54
N ASN A 72 11.36 -3.27 33.50
CA ASN A 72 11.66 -1.86 33.78
C ASN A 72 13.03 -1.68 34.48
N GLU A 73 14.08 -2.19 33.84
CA GLU A 73 15.42 -2.32 34.42
C GLU A 73 16.16 -0.98 34.58
N ASP A 74 15.79 0.07 33.82
CA ASP A 74 16.38 1.42 33.94
C ASP A 74 15.84 2.23 35.13
N GLY A 75 14.76 1.75 35.77
CA GLY A 75 14.13 2.37 36.93
C GLY A 75 13.28 3.61 36.65
N HIS A 76 13.05 3.98 35.38
CA HIS A 76 12.19 5.11 35.01
C HIS A 76 10.77 4.62 34.73
N ALA A 77 9.75 5.38 35.14
CA ALA A 77 8.35 4.97 34.94
C ALA A 77 7.40 6.15 35.06
N LEU A 78 6.22 6.00 34.47
CA LEU A 78 5.07 6.88 34.69
C LEU A 78 4.13 6.24 35.71
N TYR A 79 4.05 6.84 36.90
CA TYR A 79 3.12 6.46 37.96
C TYR A 79 1.76 7.11 37.73
N ILE A 80 0.70 6.31 37.80
CA ILE A 80 -0.69 6.70 37.55
C ILE A 80 -1.48 6.52 38.85
N SER A 81 -1.67 7.62 39.59
CA SER A 81 -2.35 7.65 40.90
C SER A 81 -3.68 8.38 40.87
N ASP A 82 -4.36 8.42 42.03
CA ASP A 82 -5.61 9.15 42.25
C ASP A 82 -6.76 8.76 41.30
N ARG A 83 -6.67 7.53 40.77
CA ARG A 83 -7.63 6.91 39.86
C ARG A 83 -8.97 6.67 40.57
N THR A 84 -10.06 6.98 39.87
CA THR A 84 -11.45 6.83 40.36
C THR A 84 -12.31 5.96 39.45
N ASN A 85 -11.93 5.90 38.16
CA ASN A 85 -12.62 5.20 37.08
C ASN A 85 -11.69 4.15 36.45
N ASP A 86 -12.26 3.10 35.89
CA ASP A 86 -11.49 2.05 35.19
C ASP A 86 -10.84 2.58 33.91
N TRP A 87 -11.47 3.54 33.24
CA TRP A 87 -10.91 4.26 32.10
C TRP A 87 -9.82 5.29 32.43
N ASP A 88 -9.56 5.60 33.72
CA ASP A 88 -8.47 6.51 34.10
C ASP A 88 -7.12 5.82 33.82
N GLY A 89 -6.24 6.45 33.06
CA GLY A 89 -5.00 5.83 32.57
C GLY A 89 -4.18 6.75 31.65
N ILE A 90 -3.50 6.15 30.66
CA ILE A 90 -2.77 6.89 29.61
C ILE A 90 -3.08 6.37 28.21
N ASP A 91 -3.15 7.29 27.25
CA ASP A 91 -3.36 7.05 25.82
C ASP A 91 -2.09 7.28 25.01
N PHE A 92 -1.80 6.36 24.10
CA PHE A 92 -0.83 6.49 23.02
C PHE A 92 -1.58 6.56 21.69
N LYS A 93 -1.68 7.75 21.08
CA LYS A 93 -2.45 7.92 19.84
C LYS A 93 -1.67 7.35 18.66
N PHE A 94 -2.36 6.65 17.75
CA PHE A 94 -1.72 6.03 16.59
C PHE A 94 -0.90 7.02 15.75
N VAL A 95 -1.41 8.25 15.59
CA VAL A 95 -0.74 9.35 14.87
C VAL A 95 0.47 9.94 15.60
N ASP A 96 0.55 9.78 16.92
CA ASP A 96 1.65 10.30 17.74
C ASP A 96 2.80 9.27 17.89
N THR A 97 2.51 7.99 17.62
CA THR A 97 3.43 6.83 17.76
C THR A 97 3.73 6.10 16.45
N GLY A 98 3.44 6.69 15.28
CA GLY A 98 3.84 6.15 13.97
C GLY A 98 3.04 4.93 13.47
N LEU A 99 1.80 4.72 13.95
CA LEU A 99 0.97 3.57 13.55
C LEU A 99 0.16 3.87 12.29
N VAL A 100 0.52 3.17 11.21
CA VAL A 100 -0.09 3.24 9.87
C VAL A 100 -1.38 2.41 9.84
N ASN A 101 -2.36 2.81 9.04
CA ASN A 101 -3.64 2.10 8.91
C ASN A 101 -3.49 0.81 8.08
N GLY A 102 -3.99 -0.31 8.59
CA GLY A 102 -3.93 -1.63 7.94
C GLY A 102 -2.73 -2.48 8.36
N ASP A 103 -1.64 -1.84 8.80
CA ASP A 103 -0.48 -2.53 9.36
C ASP A 103 -0.81 -3.29 10.66
N THR A 104 -0.04 -4.34 10.94
CA THR A 104 -0.11 -5.11 12.19
C THR A 104 1.18 -5.00 12.99
N TYR A 105 1.05 -4.70 14.28
CA TYR A 105 2.16 -4.45 15.20
C TYR A 105 2.02 -5.28 16.48
N THR A 106 3.11 -5.76 17.05
CA THR A 106 3.13 -6.30 18.42
C THR A 106 3.20 -5.14 19.40
N VAL A 107 2.17 -5.00 20.24
CA VAL A 107 2.07 -3.95 21.27
C VAL A 107 2.39 -4.58 22.63
N THR A 108 3.34 -3.99 23.36
CA THR A 108 3.79 -4.47 24.67
C THR A 108 3.81 -3.35 25.72
N ALA A 109 3.44 -3.68 26.97
CA ALA A 109 3.50 -2.75 28.10
C ALA A 109 3.81 -3.46 29.42
N SER A 110 4.82 -2.97 30.15
CA SER A 110 5.18 -3.44 31.49
C SER A 110 4.44 -2.66 32.57
N VAL A 111 3.51 -3.31 33.28
CA VAL A 111 2.67 -2.68 34.31
C VAL A 111 2.99 -3.24 35.70
N TYR A 112 3.21 -2.37 36.70
CA TYR A 112 3.56 -2.77 38.07
C TYR A 112 2.67 -2.11 39.13
N VAL A 113 2.39 -2.83 40.22
CA VAL A 113 1.66 -2.32 41.40
C VAL A 113 2.50 -2.48 42.67
N ASP A 114 2.52 -1.47 43.53
CA ASP A 114 3.34 -1.47 44.75
C ASP A 114 2.95 -2.55 45.77
N ALA A 115 3.95 -3.07 46.50
CA ALA A 115 3.79 -4.20 47.43
C ALA A 115 2.91 -3.90 48.66
N ASN A 116 2.64 -2.63 48.95
CA ASN A 116 1.78 -2.15 50.03
C ASN A 116 0.41 -1.64 49.54
N VAL A 117 0.10 -1.76 48.25
CA VAL A 117 -1.22 -1.43 47.69
C VAL A 117 -2.16 -2.62 47.89
N ASP A 118 -3.35 -2.37 48.44
CA ASP A 118 -4.42 -3.37 48.48
C ASP A 118 -5.02 -3.55 47.08
N VAL A 119 -4.94 -4.77 46.54
CA VAL A 119 -5.37 -5.10 45.18
C VAL A 119 -6.61 -5.99 45.25
N PRO A 120 -7.79 -5.51 44.85
CA PRO A 120 -9.03 -6.28 44.90
C PRO A 120 -8.94 -7.58 44.10
N SER A 121 -9.53 -8.66 44.62
CA SER A 121 -9.47 -10.00 43.99
C SER A 121 -10.03 -10.02 42.57
N GLY A 122 -9.15 -10.26 41.59
CA GLY A 122 -9.45 -10.20 40.15
C GLY A 122 -9.48 -8.78 39.57
N ALA A 123 -8.77 -7.83 40.17
CA ALA A 123 -8.41 -6.57 39.52
C ALA A 123 -7.32 -6.81 38.47
N GLN A 124 -7.45 -6.20 37.29
CA GLN A 124 -6.56 -6.44 36.15
C GLN A 124 -6.11 -5.12 35.50
N ALA A 125 -4.86 -5.09 35.05
CA ALA A 125 -4.36 -4.15 34.05
C ALA A 125 -4.89 -4.53 32.67
N GLN A 126 -4.99 -3.56 31.76
CA GLN A 126 -5.57 -3.74 30.43
C GLN A 126 -4.92 -2.79 29.42
N LEU A 127 -4.57 -3.33 28.24
CA LEU A 127 -4.43 -2.53 27.02
C LEU A 127 -5.74 -2.65 26.23
N GLN A 128 -6.23 -1.55 25.68
CA GLN A 128 -7.47 -1.51 24.89
C GLN A 128 -7.39 -0.44 23.79
N THR A 129 -8.04 -0.64 22.65
CA THR A 129 -8.23 0.42 21.65
C THR A 129 -9.28 1.45 22.08
N VAL A 130 -9.08 2.72 21.72
CA VAL A 130 -9.96 3.85 22.09
C VAL A 130 -10.90 4.21 20.95
N GLU A 131 -12.16 4.54 21.29
CA GLU A 131 -13.35 4.75 20.44
C GLU A 131 -14.05 3.47 19.94
N GLY A 132 -13.33 2.55 19.27
CA GLY A 132 -13.92 1.31 18.74
C GLY A 132 -14.04 0.19 19.78
N TYR A 133 -13.12 0.13 20.74
CA TYR A 133 -13.06 -0.85 21.84
C TYR A 133 -13.03 -2.33 21.40
N ASP A 134 -12.72 -2.60 20.14
CA ASP A 134 -12.76 -3.90 19.47
C ASP A 134 -11.52 -4.77 19.71
N TRP A 135 -10.47 -4.21 20.32
CA TRP A 135 -9.26 -4.92 20.68
C TRP A 135 -8.85 -4.67 22.13
N GLU A 136 -8.51 -5.75 22.84
CA GLU A 136 -7.95 -5.69 24.21
C GLU A 136 -7.01 -6.86 24.53
N ILE A 137 -6.17 -6.68 25.57
CA ILE A 137 -5.46 -7.72 26.32
C ILE A 137 -5.42 -7.33 27.81
N LYS A 138 -5.48 -8.33 28.72
CA LYS A 138 -5.60 -8.15 30.17
C LYS A 138 -4.59 -9.00 30.93
N GLY A 139 -4.20 -8.55 32.11
CA GLY A 139 -3.35 -9.29 33.04
C GLY A 139 -3.60 -8.86 34.48
N ASP A 140 -3.52 -9.80 35.43
CA ASP A 140 -3.86 -9.53 36.84
C ASP A 140 -2.93 -8.49 37.46
N PHE A 141 -3.48 -7.51 38.17
CA PHE A 141 -2.68 -6.69 39.08
C PHE A 141 -2.16 -7.55 40.23
N LYS A 142 -0.88 -7.42 40.55
CA LYS A 142 -0.20 -8.17 41.62
C LYS A 142 0.62 -7.21 42.46
N ALA A 143 0.24 -7.04 43.73
CA ALA A 143 0.97 -6.19 44.66
C ALA A 143 2.43 -6.68 44.78
N GLY A 144 3.37 -5.81 44.44
CA GLY A 144 4.81 -6.06 44.50
C GLY A 144 5.42 -6.75 43.27
N SER A 145 4.66 -6.97 42.19
CA SER A 145 5.12 -7.69 41.00
C SER A 145 4.67 -7.00 39.70
N ALA A 146 5.48 -7.14 38.65
CA ALA A 146 5.15 -6.65 37.32
C ALA A 146 4.18 -7.61 36.60
N THR A 147 3.56 -7.11 35.54
CA THR A 147 2.71 -7.86 34.62
C THR A 147 2.88 -7.27 33.22
N LEU A 148 3.50 -8.05 32.35
CA LEU A 148 3.66 -7.72 30.93
C LEU A 148 2.35 -7.99 30.20
N LEU A 149 1.84 -6.97 29.52
CA LEU A 149 0.76 -7.09 28.55
C LEU A 149 1.40 -7.14 27.16
N SER A 150 1.04 -8.13 26.33
CA SER A 150 1.57 -8.28 24.96
C SER A 150 0.50 -8.87 24.05
N LYS A 151 0.26 -8.25 22.89
CA LYS A 151 -0.66 -8.75 21.84
C LYS A 151 -0.43 -8.02 20.51
N GLU A 152 -0.67 -8.72 19.40
CA GLU A 152 -0.69 -8.12 18.05
C GLU A 152 -1.97 -7.29 17.81
N LEU A 153 -1.81 -6.09 17.25
CA LEU A 153 -2.86 -5.14 16.88
C LEU A 153 -2.74 -4.80 15.39
N THR A 154 -3.76 -5.14 14.60
CA THR A 154 -3.99 -4.56 13.28
C THR A 154 -4.68 -3.20 13.43
N VAL A 155 -4.12 -2.15 12.83
CA VAL A 155 -4.57 -0.76 13.07
C VAL A 155 -5.72 -0.37 12.15
N ASP A 156 -6.88 -0.09 12.74
CA ASP A 156 -8.04 0.46 12.04
C ASP A 156 -8.33 1.89 12.53
N ARG A 157 -7.87 2.88 11.75
CA ARG A 157 -8.07 4.32 11.98
C ARG A 157 -9.46 4.82 11.59
N SER A 158 -10.35 3.96 11.06
CA SER A 158 -11.77 4.28 10.87
C SER A 158 -12.59 4.05 12.15
N LYS A 159 -12.12 3.15 13.03
CA LYS A 159 -12.75 2.83 14.31
C LYS A 159 -12.04 3.40 15.53
N ASN A 160 -10.71 3.44 15.50
CA ASN A 160 -9.88 3.67 16.70
C ASN A 160 -8.83 4.78 16.49
N ILE A 161 -8.48 5.48 17.57
CA ILE A 161 -7.53 6.61 17.52
C ILE A 161 -6.27 6.41 18.37
N ALA A 162 -6.31 5.49 19.35
CA ALA A 162 -5.25 5.31 20.33
C ALA A 162 -5.29 3.91 20.97
N ILE A 163 -4.20 3.55 21.63
CA ILE A 163 -4.11 2.45 22.60
C ILE A 163 -4.09 3.05 24.00
N ARG A 164 -4.97 2.57 24.89
CA ARG A 164 -5.03 2.98 26.29
C ARG A 164 -4.43 1.94 27.22
N VAL A 165 -3.55 2.35 28.11
CA VAL A 165 -3.15 1.58 29.31
C VAL A 165 -4.08 1.97 30.46
N LYS A 166 -4.89 1.03 30.94
CA LYS A 166 -5.92 1.23 31.97
C LYS A 166 -6.11 0.01 32.86
N SER A 167 -7.21 -0.03 33.61
CA SER A 167 -7.63 -1.21 34.37
C SER A 167 -9.04 -1.66 34.00
N GLU A 168 -9.39 -2.86 34.45
CA GLU A 168 -10.78 -3.31 34.58
C GLU A 168 -11.51 -2.66 35.77
N SER A 169 -12.84 -2.78 35.83
CA SER A 169 -13.69 -2.12 36.86
C SER A 169 -13.34 -2.47 38.31
N LYS A 170 -12.79 -3.66 38.56
CA LYS A 170 -12.27 -4.06 39.89
C LYS A 170 -10.97 -3.36 40.28
N GLY A 171 -10.18 -2.92 39.29
CA GLY A 171 -8.90 -2.24 39.49
C GLY A 171 -8.98 -0.72 39.43
N LYS A 172 -10.18 -0.13 39.33
CA LYS A 172 -10.38 1.31 39.02
C LYS A 172 -9.77 2.32 40.01
N THR A 173 -9.50 1.90 41.25
CA THR A 173 -8.81 2.71 42.27
C THR A 173 -7.41 2.19 42.59
N VAL A 174 -6.92 1.16 41.90
CA VAL A 174 -5.56 0.63 42.07
C VAL A 174 -4.62 1.57 41.31
N PRO A 175 -3.67 2.25 41.99
CA PRO A 175 -2.62 3.00 41.33
C PRO A 175 -1.57 2.04 40.78
N PHE A 176 -0.97 2.37 39.64
CA PHE A 176 0.01 1.51 38.98
C PHE A 176 1.06 2.33 38.25
N TYR A 177 2.18 1.69 37.93
CA TYR A 177 3.27 2.23 37.12
C TYR A 177 3.22 1.60 35.74
N VAL A 178 3.50 2.38 34.70
CA VAL A 178 3.92 1.88 33.40
C VAL A 178 5.42 2.14 33.28
N GLY A 179 6.20 1.09 33.03
CA GLY A 179 7.64 1.16 32.86
C GLY A 179 7.98 1.28 31.38
N ASP A 180 8.09 0.13 30.72
CA ASP A 180 8.22 0.03 29.26
C ASP A 180 6.84 0.08 28.56
N MET A 181 6.74 0.87 27.49
CA MET A 181 5.72 0.74 26.44
C MET A 181 6.45 0.65 25.10
N ARG A 182 6.34 -0.48 24.41
CA ARG A 182 7.01 -0.72 23.12
C ARG A 182 6.03 -1.28 22.10
N ILE A 183 6.05 -0.71 20.90
CA ILE A 183 5.32 -1.17 19.73
C ILE A 183 6.33 -1.55 18.65
N THR A 184 6.30 -2.81 18.21
CA THR A 184 7.18 -3.31 17.15
C THR A 184 6.39 -3.74 15.92
N LYS A 185 6.98 -3.54 14.74
CA LYS A 185 6.54 -4.17 13.47
C LYS A 185 7.45 -5.37 13.21
N LYS A 186 6.91 -6.49 12.71
CA LYS A 186 7.77 -7.53 12.12
C LYS A 186 8.33 -7.00 10.81
N THR A 187 9.64 -7.07 10.63
CA THR A 187 10.32 -6.54 9.44
C THR A 187 11.23 -7.58 8.84
N SER A 188 10.87 -8.03 7.63
CA SER A 188 11.79 -8.68 6.72
C SER A 188 13.00 -7.76 6.51
N SER A 189 14.16 -8.14 7.03
CA SER A 189 15.41 -7.39 6.81
C SER A 189 15.69 -7.29 5.31
N GLY A 190 16.02 -6.09 4.82
CA GLY A 190 16.01 -5.70 3.39
C GLY A 190 16.94 -6.44 2.42
N GLY A 191 16.73 -7.75 2.26
CA GLY A 191 16.72 -8.38 0.94
C GLY A 191 15.29 -8.39 0.39
N SER A 192 15.11 -8.90 -0.83
CA SER A 192 13.77 -9.20 -1.36
C SER A 192 12.99 -10.08 -0.39
N GLU A 193 11.69 -9.80 -0.22
CA GLU A 193 10.78 -10.85 0.24
C GLU A 193 10.95 -12.07 -0.68
N GLU A 194 11.16 -13.26 -0.12
CA GLU A 194 10.79 -14.49 -0.82
C GLU A 194 9.26 -14.56 -0.81
N GLU A 195 8.67 -13.71 -1.64
CA GLU A 195 7.29 -13.74 -2.13
C GLU A 195 6.89 -15.20 -2.32
N GLN A 196 5.91 -15.69 -1.54
CA GLN A 196 5.58 -17.11 -1.53
C GLN A 196 5.35 -17.57 -2.97
N PRO A 197 6.12 -18.56 -3.45
CA PRO A 197 6.36 -18.72 -4.88
C PRO A 197 5.04 -18.93 -5.61
N ARG A 198 4.66 -17.91 -6.38
CA ARG A 198 3.39 -17.82 -7.10
C ARG A 198 3.15 -19.12 -7.87
N ASP A 199 1.93 -19.66 -7.76
CA ASP A 199 1.51 -20.77 -8.62
C ASP A 199 1.79 -20.43 -10.10
N PRO A 200 2.48 -21.29 -10.86
CA PRO A 200 2.86 -20.97 -12.24
C PRO A 200 1.66 -20.59 -13.10
N ALA A 201 1.86 -19.60 -13.99
CA ALA A 201 0.82 -19.09 -14.87
C ALA A 201 0.02 -20.22 -15.56
N LEU A 202 -1.30 -20.17 -15.38
CA LEU A 202 -2.20 -21.07 -16.08
C LEU A 202 -2.12 -20.84 -17.60
N PRO A 203 -2.37 -21.85 -18.44
CA PRO A 203 -2.48 -21.64 -19.87
C PRO A 203 -3.72 -20.78 -20.19
N PHE A 204 -3.52 -19.74 -20.99
CA PHE A 204 -4.60 -18.97 -21.59
C PHE A 204 -5.09 -19.67 -22.87
N ALA A 205 -6.40 -19.81 -23.04
CA ALA A 205 -7.01 -20.23 -24.29
C ALA A 205 -7.64 -19.01 -24.97
N THR A 206 -7.54 -18.92 -26.29
CA THR A 206 -8.16 -17.83 -27.08
C THR A 206 -9.65 -17.75 -26.76
N ILE A 207 -10.16 -16.54 -26.54
CA ILE A 207 -11.60 -16.30 -26.34
C ILE A 207 -12.19 -15.88 -27.69
N ASP A 208 -12.98 -16.78 -28.27
CA ASP A 208 -13.70 -16.65 -29.55
C ASP A 208 -15.24 -16.51 -29.38
N PHE A 209 -15.72 -16.57 -28.13
CA PHE A 209 -17.13 -16.47 -27.74
C PHE A 209 -18.08 -17.53 -28.36
N GLU A 210 -17.58 -18.57 -29.04
CA GLU A 210 -18.42 -19.59 -29.67
C GLU A 210 -19.11 -20.53 -28.66
N ASP A 211 -18.61 -20.59 -27.42
CA ASP A 211 -19.27 -21.27 -26.30
C ASP A 211 -20.47 -20.49 -25.73
N GLN A 212 -20.76 -19.30 -26.27
CA GLN A 212 -21.80 -18.36 -25.85
C GLN A 212 -21.64 -17.82 -24.40
N SER A 213 -20.47 -17.98 -23.80
CA SER A 213 -20.07 -17.31 -22.56
C SER A 213 -19.38 -15.97 -22.85
N THR A 214 -19.29 -15.06 -21.87
CA THR A 214 -18.47 -13.85 -22.00
C THR A 214 -16.96 -14.11 -21.86
N GLY A 215 -16.51 -15.37 -21.77
CA GLY A 215 -15.10 -15.71 -21.49
C GLY A 215 -14.57 -15.20 -20.14
N GLY A 216 -15.44 -14.70 -19.26
CA GLY A 216 -15.06 -14.00 -18.02
C GLY A 216 -14.87 -12.48 -18.17
N PHE A 217 -15.25 -11.89 -19.31
CA PHE A 217 -15.32 -10.43 -19.45
C PHE A 217 -16.51 -9.86 -18.67
N GLU A 218 -16.24 -8.77 -17.93
CA GLU A 218 -17.18 -7.95 -17.16
C GLU A 218 -17.06 -6.46 -17.55
N GLY A 219 -18.07 -5.64 -17.26
CA GLY A 219 -18.03 -4.20 -17.53
C GLY A 219 -17.27 -3.43 -16.44
N ARG A 220 -16.29 -2.59 -16.82
CA ARG A 220 -15.43 -1.85 -15.86
C ARG A 220 -16.19 -0.96 -14.89
N ALA A 221 -17.31 -0.37 -15.31
CA ALA A 221 -18.15 0.46 -14.46
C ALA A 221 -19.36 -0.29 -13.88
N GLY A 222 -19.62 -1.52 -14.34
CA GLY A 222 -20.86 -2.25 -14.08
C GLY A 222 -22.10 -1.61 -14.74
N THR A 223 -21.91 -0.69 -15.69
CA THR A 223 -23.02 -0.03 -16.43
C THR A 223 -23.01 -0.37 -17.92
N GLU A 224 -21.95 -1.02 -18.40
CA GLU A 224 -21.80 -1.47 -19.78
C GLU A 224 -22.65 -2.72 -20.05
N THR A 225 -23.38 -2.71 -21.16
CA THR A 225 -24.08 -3.91 -21.63
C THR A 225 -23.09 -4.75 -22.44
N LEU A 226 -22.70 -5.90 -21.87
CA LEU A 226 -21.91 -6.92 -22.56
C LEU A 226 -22.84 -8.05 -23.00
N THR A 227 -22.93 -8.29 -24.31
CA THR A 227 -23.81 -9.33 -24.88
C THR A 227 -23.02 -10.17 -25.87
N VAL A 228 -23.00 -11.50 -25.71
CA VAL A 228 -22.53 -12.38 -26.79
C VAL A 228 -23.62 -12.47 -27.85
N THR A 229 -23.30 -12.14 -29.09
CA THR A 229 -24.29 -12.07 -30.18
C THR A 229 -23.77 -12.76 -31.44
N ASN A 230 -24.67 -13.10 -32.36
CA ASN A 230 -24.35 -13.52 -33.72
C ASN A 230 -24.58 -12.40 -34.76
N GLU A 231 -24.59 -11.13 -34.32
CA GLU A 231 -24.68 -9.95 -35.20
C GLU A 231 -23.35 -9.68 -35.94
N ALA A 232 -22.24 -10.17 -35.37
CA ALA A 232 -20.90 -10.13 -35.94
C ALA A 232 -20.10 -11.36 -35.49
N ASN A 233 -19.08 -11.71 -36.28
CA ASN A 233 -18.09 -12.74 -36.02
C ASN A 233 -16.79 -12.35 -36.74
N ARG A 234 -15.62 -12.68 -36.16
CA ARG A 234 -14.29 -12.63 -36.77
C ARG A 234 -13.63 -14.02 -36.78
N THR A 235 -13.91 -14.89 -35.81
CA THR A 235 -13.39 -16.27 -35.75
C THR A 235 -13.69 -17.10 -37.01
N PRO A 236 -12.66 -17.69 -37.69
CA PRO A 236 -12.85 -18.42 -38.94
C PRO A 236 -13.69 -19.70 -38.80
N GLY A 237 -14.93 -19.66 -39.33
CA GLY A 237 -15.89 -20.76 -39.20
C GLY A 237 -16.79 -20.66 -37.96
N GLY A 238 -16.57 -19.65 -37.11
CA GLY A 238 -17.45 -19.26 -36.03
C GLY A 238 -18.71 -18.53 -36.48
N SER A 239 -19.42 -17.98 -35.51
CA SER A 239 -20.72 -17.35 -35.60
C SER A 239 -21.00 -16.27 -34.53
N HIS A 240 -20.12 -16.04 -33.56
CA HIS A 240 -20.34 -15.15 -32.42
C HIS A 240 -19.28 -14.04 -32.27
N ALA A 241 -19.59 -13.04 -31.44
CA ALA A 241 -18.66 -12.05 -30.90
C ALA A 241 -19.26 -11.38 -29.65
N LEU A 242 -18.43 -10.78 -28.79
CA LEU A 242 -18.90 -10.00 -27.65
C LEU A 242 -19.16 -8.55 -28.05
N LYS A 243 -20.42 -8.13 -27.97
CA LYS A 243 -20.88 -6.76 -28.22
C LYS A 243 -20.84 -5.91 -26.95
N VAL A 244 -20.40 -4.67 -27.10
CA VAL A 244 -20.22 -3.68 -26.03
C VAL A 244 -21.09 -2.45 -26.30
N GLU A 245 -22.11 -2.25 -25.48
CA GLU A 245 -23.05 -1.12 -25.55
C GLU A 245 -23.23 -0.47 -24.17
N GLY A 246 -24.05 0.58 -24.04
CA GLY A 246 -24.39 1.20 -22.74
C GLY A 246 -23.26 1.99 -22.04
N ARG A 247 -22.12 2.20 -22.70
CA ARG A 247 -21.00 3.00 -22.17
C ARG A 247 -21.41 4.47 -21.95
N THR A 248 -20.96 5.07 -20.84
CA THR A 248 -21.30 6.45 -20.46
C THR A 248 -20.11 7.33 -20.11
N THR A 249 -18.89 6.77 -19.98
CA THR A 249 -17.63 7.52 -19.87
C THR A 249 -16.56 6.87 -20.75
N SER A 250 -15.56 7.63 -21.18
CA SER A 250 -14.51 7.16 -22.12
C SER A 250 -13.74 5.92 -21.65
N TRP A 251 -13.59 5.75 -20.32
CA TRP A 251 -12.89 4.61 -19.72
C TRP A 251 -13.74 3.33 -19.56
N HIS A 252 -15.06 3.41 -19.77
CA HIS A 252 -15.94 2.23 -19.70
C HIS A 252 -15.59 1.23 -20.82
N GLY A 253 -15.87 -0.05 -20.61
CA GLY A 253 -15.69 -1.11 -21.59
C GLY A 253 -15.59 -2.52 -20.98
N PRO A 254 -15.38 -3.56 -21.80
CA PRO A 254 -15.14 -4.92 -21.34
C PRO A 254 -13.74 -5.02 -20.71
N SER A 255 -13.66 -5.71 -19.58
CA SER A 255 -12.43 -6.01 -18.84
C SER A 255 -12.40 -7.47 -18.43
N LEU A 256 -11.23 -8.09 -18.51
CA LEU A 256 -10.97 -9.48 -18.14
C LEU A 256 -9.85 -9.54 -17.09
N ARG A 257 -10.07 -10.27 -16.01
CA ARG A 257 -9.08 -10.57 -14.96
C ARG A 257 -8.05 -11.59 -15.46
N VAL A 258 -6.76 -11.24 -15.40
CA VAL A 258 -5.66 -12.02 -16.03
C VAL A 258 -4.56 -12.49 -15.08
N GLU A 259 -4.61 -12.15 -13.80
CA GLU A 259 -3.56 -12.42 -12.80
C GLU A 259 -3.15 -13.90 -12.71
N LYS A 260 -4.11 -14.83 -12.84
CA LYS A 260 -3.90 -16.28 -12.88
C LYS A 260 -3.15 -16.80 -14.12
N TYR A 261 -2.97 -15.96 -15.15
CA TYR A 261 -2.22 -16.26 -16.38
C TYR A 261 -0.86 -15.56 -16.41
N VAL A 262 -0.47 -14.86 -15.32
CA VAL A 262 0.74 -14.04 -15.24
C VAL A 262 1.78 -14.65 -14.29
N ASP A 263 2.95 -14.94 -14.85
CA ASP A 263 4.19 -15.11 -14.10
C ASP A 263 4.82 -13.72 -13.88
N LYS A 264 5.10 -13.33 -12.63
CA LYS A 264 5.73 -12.04 -12.30
C LYS A 264 7.08 -11.86 -12.99
N GLY A 265 7.41 -10.63 -13.40
CA GLY A 265 8.59 -10.26 -14.17
C GLY A 265 8.57 -10.70 -15.64
N SER A 266 7.56 -11.47 -16.09
CA SER A 266 7.45 -11.95 -17.47
C SER A 266 6.68 -10.98 -18.36
N GLU A 267 7.03 -10.97 -19.65
CA GLU A 267 6.37 -10.16 -20.66
C GLU A 267 5.37 -10.98 -21.48
N TYR A 268 4.20 -10.40 -21.70
CA TYR A 268 3.06 -11.00 -22.39
C TYR A 268 2.68 -10.18 -23.60
N LYS A 269 2.37 -10.85 -24.71
CA LYS A 269 1.67 -10.27 -25.85
C LYS A 269 0.17 -10.38 -25.60
N VAL A 270 -0.53 -9.25 -25.71
CA VAL A 270 -1.99 -9.20 -25.66
C VAL A 270 -2.50 -8.84 -27.05
N SER A 271 -3.55 -9.51 -27.53
CA SER A 271 -4.27 -9.04 -28.72
C SER A 271 -5.78 -9.29 -28.64
N ALA A 272 -6.53 -8.49 -29.40
CA ALA A 272 -7.96 -8.64 -29.60
C ALA A 272 -8.35 -8.06 -30.97
N TRP A 273 -9.36 -8.62 -31.63
CA TRP A 273 -9.98 -7.99 -32.79
C TRP A 273 -11.15 -7.13 -32.33
N VAL A 274 -11.28 -5.94 -32.91
CA VAL A 274 -12.29 -4.95 -32.53
C VAL A 274 -12.97 -4.38 -33.77
N LYS A 275 -14.28 -4.18 -33.71
CA LYS A 275 -15.08 -3.61 -34.80
C LYS A 275 -16.04 -2.55 -34.26
N LEU A 276 -15.86 -1.30 -34.70
CA LEU A 276 -16.68 -0.17 -34.28
C LEU A 276 -18.11 -0.28 -34.87
N ILE A 277 -19.12 0.02 -34.05
CA ILE A 277 -20.55 0.04 -34.43
C ILE A 277 -20.99 1.49 -34.64
N GLU A 278 -20.77 2.34 -33.64
CA GLU A 278 -20.96 3.78 -33.70
C GLU A 278 -20.06 4.49 -32.67
N PRO A 279 -19.74 5.80 -32.84
CA PRO A 279 -20.03 6.66 -33.99
C PRO A 279 -19.20 6.25 -35.23
N THR A 280 -19.34 6.98 -36.34
CA THR A 280 -18.63 6.69 -37.61
C THR A 280 -17.11 6.54 -37.47
N SER A 281 -16.49 7.23 -36.51
CA SER A 281 -15.08 7.02 -36.13
C SER A 281 -14.82 7.34 -34.67
N SER A 282 -14.00 6.53 -34.00
CA SER A 282 -13.61 6.70 -32.60
C SER A 282 -12.17 6.24 -32.39
N GLN A 283 -11.50 6.78 -31.36
CA GLN A 283 -10.26 6.20 -30.85
C GLN A 283 -10.60 5.13 -29.82
N LEU A 284 -10.17 3.91 -30.10
CA LEU A 284 -10.24 2.76 -29.20
C LEU A 284 -8.83 2.40 -28.74
N GLN A 285 -8.70 1.75 -27.59
CA GLN A 285 -7.41 1.27 -27.11
C GLN A 285 -7.54 -0.03 -26.31
N LEU A 286 -6.78 -1.05 -26.72
CA LEU A 286 -6.46 -2.19 -25.87
C LEU A 286 -5.45 -1.73 -24.82
N SER A 287 -5.73 -2.03 -23.57
CA SER A 287 -5.00 -1.54 -22.40
C SER A 287 -4.90 -2.60 -21.31
N THR A 288 -4.05 -2.37 -20.31
CA THR A 288 -3.99 -3.17 -19.09
C THR A 288 -4.03 -2.29 -17.84
N GLN A 289 -4.56 -2.84 -16.75
CA GLN A 289 -4.54 -2.25 -15.42
C GLN A 289 -3.73 -3.15 -14.47
N VAL A 290 -2.90 -2.53 -13.63
CA VAL A 290 -2.14 -3.18 -12.55
C VAL A 290 -2.53 -2.54 -11.22
N GLY A 291 -3.04 -3.36 -10.31
CA GLY A 291 -3.58 -2.92 -9.02
C GLY A 291 -5.00 -2.34 -9.10
N SER A 292 -5.64 -2.20 -7.94
CA SER A 292 -6.95 -1.58 -7.77
C SER A 292 -6.89 -0.20 -7.06
N GLY A 293 -8.05 0.43 -6.87
CA GLY A 293 -8.16 1.70 -6.14
C GLY A 293 -7.45 2.88 -6.82
N SER A 294 -6.99 3.84 -6.00
CA SER A 294 -6.35 5.08 -6.44
C SER A 294 -4.84 4.97 -6.70
N SER A 295 -4.23 3.85 -6.31
CA SER A 295 -2.83 3.49 -6.56
C SER A 295 -2.61 2.79 -7.92
N ALA A 296 -3.70 2.31 -8.55
CA ALA A 296 -3.68 1.54 -9.79
C ALA A 296 -2.95 2.22 -10.97
N ASN A 297 -2.19 1.43 -11.69
CA ASN A 297 -1.57 1.77 -12.97
C ASN A 297 -2.49 1.41 -14.14
N TYR A 298 -2.42 2.20 -15.23
CA TYR A 298 -3.22 2.02 -16.45
C TYR A 298 -2.34 2.29 -17.67
N VAL A 299 -2.14 1.28 -18.52
CA VAL A 299 -1.23 1.37 -19.67
C VAL A 299 -1.95 1.03 -20.96
N ALA A 300 -2.04 2.00 -21.87
CA ALA A 300 -2.58 1.81 -23.22
C ALA A 300 -1.56 1.08 -24.10
N LEU A 301 -1.86 -0.16 -24.48
CA LEU A 301 -0.97 -1.02 -25.26
C LEU A 301 -1.07 -0.74 -26.77
N ALA A 302 -2.27 -0.40 -27.25
CA ALA A 302 -2.54 -0.20 -28.67
C ALA A 302 -3.64 0.85 -28.95
N PRO A 303 -3.38 2.16 -28.76
CA PRO A 303 -4.34 3.20 -29.16
C PRO A 303 -4.44 3.32 -30.68
N LYS A 304 -5.65 3.16 -31.25
CA LYS A 304 -5.93 3.29 -32.68
C LYS A 304 -7.24 4.02 -32.92
N THR A 305 -7.24 4.98 -33.84
CA THR A 305 -8.47 5.55 -34.39
C THR A 305 -8.96 4.66 -35.52
N ILE A 306 -10.19 4.16 -35.41
CA ILE A 306 -10.84 3.32 -36.44
C ILE A 306 -12.20 3.92 -36.82
N SER A 307 -12.78 3.40 -37.89
CA SER A 307 -14.08 3.79 -38.44
C SER A 307 -15.00 2.59 -38.60
N THR A 308 -16.31 2.84 -38.72
CA THR A 308 -17.31 1.80 -38.98
C THR A 308 -17.14 1.15 -40.36
N SER A 309 -16.39 1.78 -41.26
CA SER A 309 -16.00 1.25 -42.58
C SER A 309 -14.78 0.32 -42.56
N ASP A 310 -13.95 0.32 -41.51
CA ASP A 310 -12.73 -0.52 -41.47
C ASP A 310 -13.03 -1.99 -41.15
N GLY A 311 -14.23 -2.29 -40.62
CA GLY A 311 -14.62 -3.63 -40.23
C GLY A 311 -13.87 -4.10 -38.98
N TRP A 312 -13.26 -5.29 -39.06
CA TRP A 312 -12.49 -5.87 -37.96
C TRP A 312 -11.03 -5.44 -38.02
N VAL A 313 -10.56 -4.74 -36.98
CA VAL A 313 -9.17 -4.28 -36.84
C VAL A 313 -8.53 -4.98 -35.64
N GLN A 314 -7.33 -5.54 -35.81
CA GLN A 314 -6.58 -6.12 -34.69
C GLN A 314 -5.90 -5.04 -33.85
N PHE A 315 -6.04 -5.17 -32.54
CA PHE A 315 -5.33 -4.42 -31.52
C PHE A 315 -4.33 -5.38 -30.87
N GLU A 316 -3.05 -5.01 -30.81
CA GLU A 316 -1.99 -5.85 -30.23
C GLU A 316 -0.87 -5.00 -29.63
N GLY A 317 -0.24 -5.50 -28.58
CA GLY A 317 0.93 -4.91 -27.92
C GLY A 317 1.55 -5.89 -26.92
N THR A 318 2.67 -5.52 -26.30
CA THR A 318 3.26 -6.30 -25.18
C THR A 318 3.27 -5.51 -23.88
N TYR A 319 3.22 -6.23 -22.75
CA TYR A 319 3.36 -5.66 -21.41
C TYR A 319 4.13 -6.61 -20.50
N ARG A 320 4.91 -6.05 -19.55
CA ARG A 320 5.66 -6.82 -18.56
C ARG A 320 5.16 -6.53 -17.16
N TYR A 321 4.58 -7.55 -16.52
CA TYR A 321 4.02 -7.46 -15.18
C TYR A 321 5.12 -7.65 -14.14
N ASN A 322 5.86 -6.56 -13.85
CA ASN A 322 6.91 -6.57 -12.83
C ASN A 322 6.34 -6.59 -11.40
N SER A 323 5.11 -6.08 -11.21
CA SER A 323 4.27 -6.32 -10.03
C SER A 323 2.96 -7.01 -10.43
N VAL A 324 2.30 -7.63 -9.44
CA VAL A 324 0.93 -8.17 -9.51
C VAL A 324 -0.09 -7.27 -8.80
N GLY A 325 0.36 -6.22 -8.12
CA GLY A 325 -0.47 -5.35 -7.28
C GLY A 325 -1.15 -6.11 -6.15
N ASP A 326 -2.37 -5.71 -5.79
CA ASP A 326 -3.27 -6.40 -4.86
C ASP A 326 -3.97 -7.61 -5.52
N GLU A 327 -3.22 -8.44 -6.25
CA GLU A 327 -3.73 -9.50 -7.14
C GLU A 327 -4.82 -9.00 -8.10
N TYR A 328 -4.69 -7.76 -8.58
CA TYR A 328 -5.64 -7.14 -9.51
C TYR A 328 -4.92 -6.81 -10.82
N LEU A 329 -4.92 -7.76 -11.77
CA LEU A 329 -4.45 -7.52 -13.13
C LEU A 329 -5.62 -7.67 -14.11
N THR A 330 -5.85 -6.68 -14.98
CA THR A 330 -6.82 -6.82 -16.07
C THR A 330 -6.26 -6.41 -17.43
N ILE A 331 -6.83 -7.00 -18.48
CA ILE A 331 -6.80 -6.44 -19.84
C ILE A 331 -8.19 -5.92 -20.18
N TYR A 332 -8.27 -4.79 -20.88
CA TYR A 332 -9.55 -4.15 -21.20
C TYR A 332 -9.47 -3.33 -22.49
N ILE A 333 -10.64 -3.01 -23.07
CA ILE A 333 -10.76 -2.15 -24.25
C ILE A 333 -11.67 -0.98 -23.92
N GLU A 334 -11.18 0.26 -24.09
CA GLU A 334 -11.94 1.49 -23.84
C GLU A 334 -11.86 2.43 -25.06
N SER A 335 -12.71 3.47 -25.10
CA SER A 335 -12.68 4.49 -26.16
C SER A 335 -12.31 5.85 -25.59
N SER A 336 -11.00 6.14 -25.61
CA SER A 336 -10.37 7.29 -24.95
C SER A 336 -11.02 8.65 -25.27
N ASN A 337 -11.47 8.85 -26.51
CA ASN A 337 -12.08 10.09 -26.98
C ASN A 337 -13.61 10.05 -27.10
N ASN A 338 -14.28 8.95 -26.74
CA ASN A 338 -15.74 8.84 -26.87
C ASN A 338 -16.40 8.02 -25.76
N ALA A 339 -17.25 8.70 -24.99
CA ALA A 339 -17.95 8.15 -23.85
C ALA A 339 -19.01 7.08 -24.18
N THR A 340 -19.60 7.11 -25.39
CA THR A 340 -20.75 6.27 -25.76
C THR A 340 -20.48 5.32 -26.93
N ALA A 341 -19.28 5.35 -27.51
CA ALA A 341 -18.93 4.52 -28.66
C ALA A 341 -19.11 3.02 -28.36
N SER A 342 -19.83 2.30 -29.23
CA SER A 342 -20.13 0.88 -29.11
C SER A 342 -19.37 0.07 -30.15
N PHE A 343 -19.01 -1.17 -29.81
CA PHE A 343 -18.12 -2.01 -30.61
C PHE A 343 -18.31 -3.50 -30.32
N TYR A 344 -17.87 -4.36 -31.23
CA TYR A 344 -17.66 -5.79 -30.97
C TYR A 344 -16.19 -6.06 -30.63
N ILE A 345 -15.92 -7.05 -29.80
CA ILE A 345 -14.61 -7.66 -29.60
C ILE A 345 -14.66 -9.17 -29.89
N ASP A 346 -13.57 -9.74 -30.40
CA ASP A 346 -13.44 -11.15 -30.78
C ASP A 346 -11.96 -11.58 -30.90
N ASP A 347 -11.66 -12.88 -31.07
CA ASP A 347 -10.32 -13.47 -31.22
C ASP A 347 -9.30 -12.90 -30.19
N ILE A 348 -9.60 -12.97 -28.89
CA ILE A 348 -8.73 -12.43 -27.82
C ILE A 348 -7.61 -13.42 -27.43
N SER A 349 -6.36 -12.95 -27.41
CA SER A 349 -5.18 -13.73 -26.98
C SER A 349 -4.37 -13.02 -25.89
N PHE A 350 -3.76 -13.82 -25.00
CA PHE A 350 -2.85 -13.40 -23.94
C PHE A 350 -1.72 -14.43 -23.81
N GLU A 351 -0.56 -14.15 -24.41
CA GLU A 351 0.50 -15.14 -24.63
C GLU A 351 1.82 -14.69 -23.98
N LYS A 352 2.43 -15.56 -23.16
CA LYS A 352 3.77 -15.31 -22.60
C LYS A 352 4.82 -15.28 -23.71
N THR A 353 5.59 -14.21 -23.79
CA THR A 353 6.67 -14.04 -24.78
C THR A 353 7.94 -14.79 -24.38
N SER A 354 8.89 -14.89 -25.31
CA SER A 354 10.24 -15.40 -25.05
C SER A 354 11.23 -14.32 -24.55
N ALA A 355 10.76 -13.13 -24.19
CA ALA A 355 11.63 -12.06 -23.72
C ALA A 355 12.17 -12.38 -22.31
N GLY A 356 13.50 -12.37 -22.16
CA GLY A 356 14.18 -12.60 -20.89
C GLY A 356 13.91 -11.51 -19.83
N PRO A 357 14.53 -11.59 -18.64
CA PRO A 357 14.46 -10.52 -17.64
C PRO A 357 15.04 -9.21 -18.20
N ILE A 358 14.62 -8.08 -17.62
CA ILE A 358 15.21 -6.76 -17.89
C ILE A 358 16.19 -6.45 -16.77
N GLU A 359 17.40 -6.01 -17.15
CA GLU A 359 18.41 -5.48 -16.24
C GLU A 359 18.63 -3.97 -16.55
N ILE A 360 19.18 -3.24 -15.57
CA ILE A 360 19.46 -1.80 -15.69
C ILE A 360 20.94 -1.59 -16.07
N GLU A 361 21.21 -0.65 -16.97
CA GLU A 361 22.56 -0.24 -17.38
C GLU A 361 23.20 0.66 -16.30
N LYS A 362 23.78 0.05 -15.26
CA LYS A 362 24.19 0.72 -14.01
C LYS A 362 25.49 1.54 -14.10
N ASP A 363 26.18 1.53 -15.24
CA ASP A 363 27.41 2.29 -15.50
C ASP A 363 27.18 3.62 -16.24
N LEU A 364 25.93 3.94 -16.59
CA LEU A 364 25.54 5.27 -17.06
C LEU A 364 25.60 6.32 -15.93
N ILE A 365 25.87 7.57 -16.29
CA ILE A 365 25.71 8.70 -15.36
C ILE A 365 24.21 8.91 -15.09
N PRO A 366 23.74 8.88 -13.82
CA PRO A 366 22.34 9.13 -13.49
C PRO A 366 21.85 10.51 -13.99
N ILE A 367 20.62 10.59 -14.50
CA ILE A 367 20.10 11.82 -15.11
C ILE A 367 20.03 12.93 -14.05
N LYS A 368 19.62 12.60 -12.82
CA LYS A 368 19.68 13.48 -11.65
C LYS A 368 21.08 14.02 -11.30
N GLN A 369 22.15 13.30 -11.63
CA GLN A 369 23.52 13.76 -11.44
C GLN A 369 23.95 14.66 -12.61
N ALA A 370 23.59 14.30 -13.84
CA ALA A 370 23.91 15.08 -15.05
C ALA A 370 23.31 16.51 -15.03
N TYR A 371 22.17 16.70 -14.36
CA TYR A 371 21.47 17.98 -14.21
C TYR A 371 21.46 18.54 -12.78
N GLN A 372 22.33 18.03 -11.89
CA GLN A 372 22.35 18.38 -10.46
C GLN A 372 22.46 19.90 -10.18
N ASP A 373 23.13 20.63 -11.08
CA ASP A 373 23.40 22.06 -10.98
C ASP A 373 22.34 22.93 -11.69
N ASP A 374 21.40 22.32 -12.43
CA ASP A 374 20.37 22.99 -13.23
C ASP A 374 18.96 22.88 -12.60
N PHE A 375 18.46 21.65 -12.38
CA PHE A 375 17.10 21.39 -11.88
C PHE A 375 16.90 19.95 -11.41
N LEU A 376 15.87 19.72 -10.59
CA LEU A 376 15.48 18.39 -10.15
C LEU A 376 14.87 17.59 -11.30
N ILE A 377 15.38 16.36 -11.51
CA ILE A 377 14.83 15.37 -12.44
C ILE A 377 13.76 14.56 -11.73
N GLY A 378 12.60 14.36 -12.35
CA GLY A 378 11.50 13.62 -11.74
C GLY A 378 10.57 12.94 -12.75
N ASN A 379 9.77 12.01 -12.24
CA ASN A 379 8.88 11.17 -13.05
C ASN A 379 7.47 11.08 -12.44
N ALA A 380 6.48 10.76 -13.27
CA ALA A 380 5.16 10.33 -12.80
C ALA A 380 5.21 8.85 -12.39
N ILE A 381 4.56 8.48 -11.28
CA ILE A 381 4.62 7.13 -10.71
C ILE A 381 3.24 6.58 -10.34
N THR A 382 3.18 5.26 -10.29
CA THR A 382 2.09 4.44 -9.73
C THR A 382 2.66 3.50 -8.68
N ALA A 383 1.83 2.68 -8.01
CA ALA A 383 2.38 1.71 -7.04
C ALA A 383 3.35 0.70 -7.68
N GLU A 384 3.10 0.30 -8.94
CA GLU A 384 3.97 -0.61 -9.70
C GLU A 384 5.41 -0.07 -9.87
N ASP A 385 5.56 1.26 -9.93
CA ASP A 385 6.86 1.92 -10.11
C ASP A 385 7.69 1.97 -8.81
N LEU A 386 7.09 1.60 -7.67
CA LEU A 386 7.73 1.51 -6.36
C LEU A 386 8.14 0.08 -5.98
N GLU A 387 8.17 -0.83 -6.96
CA GLU A 387 8.60 -2.22 -6.79
C GLU A 387 9.76 -2.63 -7.72
N GLY A 388 10.63 -3.50 -7.21
CA GLY A 388 11.63 -4.26 -7.97
C GLY A 388 12.49 -3.43 -8.93
N VAL A 389 12.62 -3.90 -10.18
CA VAL A 389 13.46 -3.24 -11.21
C VAL A 389 12.89 -1.89 -11.67
N ARG A 390 11.59 -1.63 -11.50
CA ARG A 390 11.02 -0.31 -11.82
C ARG A 390 11.48 0.72 -10.78
N LEU A 391 11.45 0.33 -9.51
CA LEU A 391 11.98 1.16 -8.42
C LEU A 391 13.48 1.39 -8.54
N GLU A 392 14.29 0.36 -8.81
CA GLU A 392 15.74 0.55 -8.94
C GLU A 392 16.10 1.54 -10.06
N LEU A 393 15.37 1.51 -11.19
CA LEU A 393 15.54 2.48 -12.27
C LEU A 393 15.05 3.89 -11.89
N LEU A 394 13.92 3.97 -11.18
CA LEU A 394 13.35 5.22 -10.68
C LEU A 394 14.34 5.91 -9.71
N SER A 395 14.71 5.22 -8.63
CA SER A 395 15.65 5.68 -7.60
C SER A 395 17.05 5.94 -8.15
N MET A 396 17.49 5.27 -9.21
CA MET A 396 18.74 5.61 -9.91
C MET A 396 18.65 6.99 -10.56
N HIS A 397 17.71 7.22 -11.49
CA HIS A 397 17.77 8.39 -12.37
C HIS A 397 17.05 9.66 -11.83
N HIS A 398 16.22 9.57 -10.80
CA HIS A 398 15.33 10.67 -10.36
C HIS A 398 15.57 11.20 -8.92
N ASN A 399 15.19 12.46 -8.71
CA ASN A 399 15.15 13.18 -7.42
C ASN A 399 13.72 13.37 -6.90
N VAL A 400 12.71 13.32 -7.78
CA VAL A 400 11.32 13.71 -7.47
C VAL A 400 10.33 12.73 -8.10
N ALA A 401 9.32 12.33 -7.33
CA ALA A 401 8.17 11.58 -7.83
C ALA A 401 6.93 12.48 -7.92
N THR A 402 5.97 12.10 -8.76
CA THR A 402 4.63 12.71 -8.82
C THR A 402 3.59 11.60 -8.93
N ALA A 403 2.66 11.52 -7.98
CA ALA A 403 1.60 10.52 -7.98
C ALA A 403 0.72 10.65 -9.24
N GLY A 404 0.67 9.59 -10.06
CA GLY A 404 -0.06 9.57 -11.34
C GLY A 404 -1.58 9.63 -11.18
N ASN A 405 -2.11 9.09 -10.08
CA ASN A 405 -3.54 9.15 -9.72
C ASN A 405 -3.81 9.42 -8.24
N ALA A 406 -3.02 8.86 -7.32
CA ALA A 406 -3.37 8.80 -5.90
C ALA A 406 -3.69 10.15 -5.24
N MET A 407 -3.04 11.25 -5.66
CA MET A 407 -3.20 12.59 -5.06
C MET A 407 -4.21 13.50 -5.80
N LYS A 408 -5.01 12.96 -6.73
CA LYS A 408 -6.05 13.73 -7.46
C LYS A 408 -7.32 13.93 -6.61
N PRO A 409 -8.18 14.93 -6.93
CA PRO A 409 -9.32 15.26 -6.07
C PRO A 409 -10.35 14.14 -5.89
N ASP A 410 -10.51 13.25 -6.86
CA ASP A 410 -11.40 12.07 -6.75
C ASP A 410 -10.83 10.95 -5.90
N ALA A 411 -9.52 10.67 -6.02
CA ALA A 411 -8.78 9.76 -5.16
C ALA A 411 -8.67 10.26 -3.71
N MET A 412 -8.53 11.57 -3.51
CA MET A 412 -8.36 12.22 -2.21
C MET A 412 -9.67 12.50 -1.46
N GLN A 413 -10.77 12.76 -2.16
CA GLN A 413 -12.05 13.13 -1.52
C GLN A 413 -13.29 12.64 -2.32
N PRO A 414 -13.48 11.33 -2.52
CA PRO A 414 -14.49 10.79 -3.43
C PRO A 414 -15.92 11.24 -3.10
N THR A 415 -16.27 11.44 -1.83
CA THR A 415 -17.58 11.94 -1.39
C THR A 415 -17.45 13.16 -0.45
N LYS A 416 -18.47 14.03 -0.44
CA LYS A 416 -18.43 15.35 0.23
C LYS A 416 -18.10 15.23 1.72
N GLY A 417 -16.90 15.67 2.09
CA GLY A 417 -16.39 15.65 3.46
C GLY A 417 -15.61 14.38 3.86
N ASN A 418 -15.65 13.32 3.06
CA ASN A 418 -14.89 12.09 3.32
C ASN A 418 -13.56 12.11 2.56
N PHE A 419 -12.42 12.02 3.27
CA PHE A 419 -11.08 12.07 2.68
C PHE A 419 -10.36 10.72 2.81
N THR A 420 -9.62 10.35 1.77
CA THR A 420 -9.03 9.01 1.62
C THR A 420 -7.52 9.11 1.33
N PHE A 421 -6.74 9.34 2.38
CA PHE A 421 -5.31 9.62 2.26
C PHE A 421 -4.40 8.37 2.12
N ALA A 422 -4.78 7.23 2.69
CA ALA A 422 -3.88 6.08 2.91
C ALA A 422 -3.04 5.60 1.69
N ALA A 423 -3.62 5.59 0.48
CA ALA A 423 -2.91 5.16 -0.73
C ALA A 423 -1.91 6.20 -1.26
N ALA A 424 -2.09 7.48 -0.90
CA ALA A 424 -1.11 8.53 -1.15
C ALA A 424 -0.11 8.67 -0.01
N ASP A 425 -0.52 8.42 1.25
CA ASP A 425 0.39 8.37 2.41
C ASP A 425 1.48 7.32 2.16
N ALA A 426 1.10 6.06 1.90
CA ALA A 426 2.06 4.99 1.60
C ALA A 426 2.94 5.27 0.35
N MET A 427 2.44 6.06 -0.62
CA MET A 427 3.20 6.47 -1.80
C MET A 427 4.14 7.66 -1.51
N VAL A 428 3.80 8.53 -0.57
CA VAL A 428 4.67 9.60 -0.05
C VAL A 428 5.78 8.97 0.77
N ASP A 429 5.42 8.18 1.79
CA ASP A 429 6.35 7.51 2.71
C ASP A 429 7.41 6.73 1.93
N LYS A 430 6.98 5.83 1.01
CA LYS A 430 7.90 5.03 0.19
C LYS A 430 8.77 5.85 -0.78
N VAL A 431 8.33 7.03 -1.22
CA VAL A 431 9.14 7.93 -2.05
C VAL A 431 10.23 8.63 -1.23
N LEU A 432 9.92 9.00 0.02
CA LEU A 432 10.88 9.62 0.95
C LEU A 432 11.94 8.62 1.43
N ASP A 433 11.54 7.38 1.75
CA ASP A 433 12.45 6.30 2.14
C ASP A 433 13.52 6.03 1.06
N GLU A 434 13.14 6.19 -0.20
CA GLU A 434 14.00 6.04 -1.38
C GLU A 434 14.83 7.31 -1.68
N GLY A 435 14.81 8.30 -0.78
CA GLY A 435 15.57 9.55 -0.90
C GLY A 435 15.06 10.50 -1.99
N MET A 436 13.84 10.31 -2.47
CA MET A 436 13.17 11.19 -3.44
C MET A 436 12.18 12.12 -2.72
N GLN A 437 11.85 13.24 -3.36
CA GLN A 437 10.81 14.17 -2.87
C GLN A 437 9.49 13.92 -3.59
N MET A 438 8.36 14.07 -2.92
CA MET A 438 7.04 14.03 -3.59
C MET A 438 6.60 15.42 -4.04
N HIS A 439 6.06 15.50 -5.26
CA HIS A 439 5.35 16.66 -5.80
C HIS A 439 3.85 16.37 -5.88
N GLY A 440 3.05 17.13 -5.10
CA GLY A 440 1.62 16.90 -4.93
C GLY A 440 0.77 17.28 -6.15
N HIS A 441 0.24 16.28 -6.85
CA HIS A 441 -0.57 16.45 -8.06
C HIS A 441 -1.97 15.82 -7.90
N VAL A 442 -3.06 16.58 -7.76
CA VAL A 442 -3.20 18.05 -7.89
C VAL A 442 -4.44 18.55 -7.13
N LEU A 443 -4.36 19.75 -6.55
CA LEU A 443 -5.39 20.31 -5.68
C LEU A 443 -6.68 20.77 -6.39
N VAL A 444 -6.60 21.06 -7.69
CA VAL A 444 -7.72 21.59 -8.50
C VAL A 444 -7.58 21.10 -9.94
N TRP A 445 -8.55 20.31 -10.43
CA TRP A 445 -8.56 19.86 -11.82
C TRP A 445 -9.99 19.72 -12.36
N HIS A 446 -10.16 19.81 -13.69
CA HIS A 446 -11.46 19.71 -14.35
C HIS A 446 -11.84 18.26 -14.71
N GLN A 447 -10.85 17.38 -14.74
CA GLN A 447 -10.95 15.93 -14.86
C GLN A 447 -10.56 15.30 -13.50
N GLN A 448 -11.02 14.08 -13.22
CA GLN A 448 -10.74 13.37 -11.96
C GLN A 448 -11.03 14.22 -10.70
N SER A 449 -12.15 14.95 -10.77
CA SER A 449 -12.76 15.68 -9.65
C SER A 449 -14.19 15.18 -9.47
N PRO A 450 -14.63 14.87 -8.23
CA PRO A 450 -15.98 14.37 -7.98
C PRO A 450 -17.08 15.35 -8.41
N VAL A 451 -18.13 14.80 -9.02
CA VAL A 451 -19.29 15.55 -9.54
C VAL A 451 -20.03 16.35 -8.46
N TRP A 452 -19.92 15.96 -7.18
CA TRP A 452 -20.48 16.72 -6.06
C TRP A 452 -19.76 18.05 -5.79
N MET A 453 -18.52 18.22 -6.24
CA MET A 453 -17.75 19.45 -5.97
C MET A 453 -18.30 20.65 -6.75
N ASN A 454 -18.92 20.43 -7.90
CA ASN A 454 -19.37 21.45 -8.84
C ASN A 454 -20.85 21.34 -9.26
N THR A 455 -21.56 20.25 -8.97
CA THR A 455 -22.98 20.06 -9.30
C THR A 455 -23.82 19.50 -8.15
N THR A 456 -25.14 19.60 -8.28
CA THR A 456 -26.17 19.00 -7.41
C THR A 456 -27.36 18.53 -8.26
N GLN A 457 -28.42 18.02 -7.65
CA GLN A 457 -29.69 17.75 -8.32
C GLN A 457 -30.72 18.85 -8.04
N ASP A 458 -31.54 19.18 -9.03
CA ASP A 458 -32.72 20.04 -8.86
C ASP A 458 -33.94 19.27 -8.30
N GLY A 459 -35.06 19.97 -8.10
CA GLY A 459 -36.31 19.37 -7.62
C GLY A 459 -37.00 18.41 -8.59
N GLN A 460 -36.39 18.15 -9.76
CA GLN A 460 -36.83 17.20 -10.79
C GLN A 460 -35.80 16.07 -10.99
N GLY A 461 -34.67 16.08 -10.26
CA GLY A 461 -33.60 15.10 -10.35
C GLY A 461 -32.54 15.38 -11.42
N ASN A 462 -32.61 16.51 -12.14
CA ASN A 462 -31.61 16.86 -13.15
C ASN A 462 -30.31 17.32 -12.49
N THR A 463 -29.16 16.90 -13.02
CA THR A 463 -27.85 17.42 -12.59
C THR A 463 -27.69 18.88 -13.03
N VAL A 464 -27.53 19.79 -12.07
CA VAL A 464 -27.38 21.24 -12.28
C VAL A 464 -26.13 21.78 -11.57
N PRO A 465 -25.48 22.85 -12.10
CA PRO A 465 -24.33 23.46 -11.44
C PRO A 465 -24.66 24.01 -10.05
N LEU A 466 -23.69 23.92 -9.13
CA LEU A 466 -23.76 24.58 -7.82
C LEU A 466 -23.72 26.10 -7.93
N SER A 467 -24.15 26.78 -6.85
CA SER A 467 -23.86 28.20 -6.68
C SER A 467 -22.33 28.44 -6.63
N ARG A 468 -21.90 29.63 -7.08
CA ARG A 468 -20.48 30.02 -7.06
C ARG A 468 -19.87 29.88 -5.66
N ASP A 469 -20.61 30.28 -4.63
CA ASP A 469 -20.11 30.33 -3.26
C ASP A 469 -20.03 28.92 -2.65
N GLU A 470 -20.95 28.02 -2.97
CA GLU A 470 -20.85 26.61 -2.54
C GLU A 470 -19.72 25.86 -3.26
N ALA A 471 -19.58 26.04 -4.58
CA ALA A 471 -18.45 25.46 -5.32
C ALA A 471 -17.10 25.96 -4.78
N LEU A 472 -16.99 27.26 -4.44
CA LEU A 472 -15.82 27.82 -3.78
C LEU A 472 -15.62 27.30 -2.34
N ALA A 473 -16.69 27.03 -1.60
CA ALA A 473 -16.61 26.44 -0.25
C ALA A 473 -16.13 24.99 -0.30
N ASN A 474 -16.66 24.18 -1.23
CA ASN A 474 -16.19 22.81 -1.51
C ASN A 474 -14.70 22.83 -1.82
N LEU A 475 -14.29 23.63 -2.82
CA LEU A 475 -12.92 23.71 -3.30
C LEU A 475 -11.94 24.19 -2.23
N ARG A 476 -12.29 25.22 -1.46
CA ARG A 476 -11.47 25.72 -0.35
C ARG A 476 -11.33 24.70 0.78
N THR A 477 -12.35 23.88 1.01
CA THR A 477 -12.29 22.80 2.01
C THR A 477 -11.36 21.69 1.53
N HIS A 478 -11.49 21.25 0.27
CA HIS A 478 -10.58 20.27 -0.34
C HIS A 478 -9.11 20.72 -0.28
N ILE A 479 -8.82 21.91 -0.83
CA ILE A 479 -7.47 22.50 -0.84
C ILE A 479 -6.89 22.57 0.57
N ARG A 480 -7.66 23.06 1.55
CA ARG A 480 -7.19 23.19 2.93
C ARG A 480 -6.85 21.84 3.55
N THR A 481 -7.77 20.87 3.51
CA THR A 481 -7.55 19.58 4.18
C THR A 481 -6.36 18.82 3.58
N VAL A 482 -6.23 18.79 2.25
CA VAL A 482 -5.09 18.14 1.58
C VAL A 482 -3.77 18.84 1.93
N MET A 483 -3.73 20.17 1.93
CA MET A 483 -2.53 20.93 2.29
C MET A 483 -2.19 20.89 3.78
N GLU A 484 -3.18 20.77 4.67
CA GLU A 484 -2.96 20.64 6.12
C GLU A 484 -2.55 19.23 6.54
N HIS A 485 -2.92 18.21 5.77
CA HIS A 485 -2.49 16.83 5.98
C HIS A 485 -0.99 16.70 5.69
N PHE A 486 -0.59 16.73 4.43
CA PHE A 486 0.82 16.61 4.01
C PHE A 486 1.72 17.78 4.48
N GLY A 487 1.13 18.97 4.71
CA GLY A 487 1.89 20.15 5.13
C GLY A 487 2.35 20.14 6.59
N ARG A 488 1.77 19.28 7.45
CA ARG A 488 2.22 19.00 8.82
C ARG A 488 3.35 17.96 8.87
N GLN A 489 3.30 17.03 7.92
CA GLN A 489 4.27 15.96 7.69
C GLN A 489 5.65 16.53 7.33
N GLY A 490 5.70 17.43 6.33
CA GLY A 490 6.92 18.09 5.86
C GLY A 490 7.31 17.74 4.41
N ASP A 491 6.52 16.85 3.80
CA ASP A 491 7.02 15.88 2.82
C ASP A 491 6.86 16.29 1.34
N LEU A 492 6.25 17.45 1.08
CA LEU A 492 5.95 17.93 -0.26
C LEU A 492 6.77 19.16 -0.66
N LEU A 493 7.33 19.10 -1.86
CA LEU A 493 7.79 20.29 -2.57
C LEU A 493 6.60 21.22 -2.84
N GLY A 494 6.64 22.41 -2.24
CA GLY A 494 5.54 23.38 -2.29
C GLY A 494 5.64 24.56 -1.32
N ARG A 495 6.51 24.49 -0.29
CA ARG A 495 6.96 25.68 0.43
C ARG A 495 7.95 26.44 -0.45
N GLY A 496 7.62 27.68 -0.81
CA GLY A 496 8.56 28.60 -1.45
C GLY A 496 9.71 28.97 -0.51
N GLN A 497 10.87 29.29 -1.10
CA GLN A 497 12.00 29.93 -0.41
C GLN A 497 11.66 31.37 -0.01
#